data_AF-A0A8X7R4Y5-F1
#
_entry.id   AF-A0A8X7R4Y5-F1
#
_cell.length_a   1.000
_cell.length_b   1.000
_cell.length_c   1.000
_cell.angle_alpha   90.00
_cell.angle_beta   90.00
_cell.angle_gamma   90.00
#
_symmetry.space_group_name_H-M   'P 1'
#
loop_
_entity.id
_entity.type
_entity.pdbx_description
1 polymer ?
#
loop_
_entity_poly.entity_id
_entity_poly.type
_entity_poly.pdbx_seq_one_letter_code
_entity_poly.pdbx_strand_id
1 'polypeptide(L)'
;MEVRNGKTVGFWTDIWLPIGRLIEVIGERGTQKLGIVRNAEIADVLVNDQWRFRNSRDSSIEQVLAQVKVKPLVLAPNVDDGVKWKRGDVDYGSEFSAYSTWNMVLSTGSRMRTWGVIHGCTFCGEPEESRDHLLLVPYCDRRHHLTGMRFWLAFSTQHMIGLFLFS
;
A
#
# COMPACT_ATOMS: atom_id res chain seq x y z
N MET A 1 3.78 6.16 4.26
CA MET A 1 3.35 7.56 4.01
C MET A 1 4.18 8.52 4.85
N GLU A 2 4.24 9.78 4.44
CA GLU A 2 4.80 10.88 5.24
C GLU A 2 3.66 11.75 5.76
N VAL A 3 3.43 11.68 7.07
CA VAL A 3 2.36 12.41 7.76
C VAL A 3 2.78 13.87 7.95
N ARG A 4 1.93 14.80 7.49
CA ARG A 4 2.13 16.25 7.59
C ARG A 4 0.85 16.90 8.12
N ASN A 5 -0.13 17.23 7.30
CA ASN A 5 -1.40 17.78 7.80
C ASN A 5 -2.29 16.69 8.42
N GLY A 6 -2.03 15.41 8.11
CA GLY A 6 -2.73 14.25 8.66
C GLY A 6 -4.16 14.07 8.15
N LYS A 7 -4.56 14.79 7.09
CA LYS A 7 -5.93 14.78 6.53
C LYS A 7 -6.14 13.76 5.41
N THR A 8 -5.07 13.15 4.93
CA THR A 8 -5.14 12.12 3.87
C THR A 8 -4.74 10.75 4.41
N VAL A 9 -4.03 10.72 5.54
CA VAL A 9 -3.55 9.48 6.15
C VAL A 9 -4.60 8.95 7.13
N GLY A 10 -5.20 7.81 6.79
CA GLY A 10 -6.08 7.05 7.66
C GLY A 10 -5.30 6.41 8.81
N PHE A 11 -5.80 6.58 10.04
CA PHE A 11 -5.17 6.04 11.24
C PHE A 11 -5.05 4.51 11.19
N TRP A 12 -6.09 3.83 10.71
CA TRP A 12 -6.19 2.37 10.72
C TRP A 12 -5.63 1.69 9.47
N THR A 13 -5.90 2.28 8.32
CA THR A 13 -5.77 1.63 7.00
C THR A 13 -4.46 1.95 6.31
N ASP A 14 -3.80 3.06 6.65
CA ASP A 14 -2.58 3.47 5.98
C ASP A 14 -1.33 3.06 6.74
N ILE A 15 -0.24 2.89 5.99
CA ILE A 15 1.08 2.52 6.53
C ILE A 15 1.83 3.81 6.84
N TRP A 16 1.66 4.29 8.08
CA TRP A 16 2.39 5.43 8.64
C TRP A 16 3.33 5.03 9.80
N LEU A 17 3.27 3.77 10.23
CA LEU A 17 4.19 3.14 11.18
C LEU A 17 4.93 1.95 10.55
N PRO A 18 6.16 1.63 11.02
CA PRO A 18 6.92 0.50 10.50
C PRO A 18 6.28 -0.86 10.81
N ILE A 19 5.41 -0.94 11.82
CA ILE A 19 4.64 -2.15 12.15
C ILE A 19 3.53 -2.47 11.14
N GLY A 20 3.32 -1.62 10.14
CA GLY A 20 2.29 -1.80 9.12
C GLY A 20 0.98 -1.10 9.46
N ARG A 21 -0.13 -1.63 8.94
CA ARG A 21 -1.47 -1.07 9.14
C ARG A 21 -1.99 -1.47 10.51
N LEU A 22 -2.43 -0.51 11.31
CA LEU A 22 -2.92 -0.79 12.65
C LEU A 22 -4.14 -1.73 12.65
N ILE A 23 -4.97 -1.69 11.60
CA ILE A 23 -6.12 -2.59 11.48
C ILE A 23 -5.72 -4.06 11.33
N GLU A 24 -4.56 -4.34 10.73
CA GLU A 24 -4.06 -5.71 10.56
C GLU A 24 -3.40 -6.22 11.83
N VAL A 25 -2.72 -5.33 12.56
CA VAL A 25 -2.02 -5.68 13.80
C VAL A 25 -2.98 -5.84 14.98
N ILE A 26 -3.92 -4.89 15.14
CA ILE A 26 -4.86 -4.85 16.27
C ILE A 26 -6.15 -5.62 15.95
N GLY A 27 -6.50 -5.72 14.66
CA GLY A 27 -7.75 -6.31 14.19
C GLY A 27 -8.93 -5.34 14.27
N GLU A 28 -10.03 -5.69 13.60
CA GLU A 28 -11.24 -4.85 13.51
C GLU A 28 -11.82 -4.50 14.88
N ARG A 29 -11.70 -5.40 15.86
CA ARG A 29 -12.14 -5.18 17.25
C ARG A 29 -11.40 -4.04 17.94
N GLY A 30 -10.22 -3.66 17.44
CA GLY A 30 -9.44 -2.51 17.91
C GLY A 30 -10.18 -1.19 17.76
N THR A 31 -10.93 -1.01 16.67
CA THR A 31 -11.70 0.21 16.39
C THR A 31 -12.68 0.52 17.53
N GLN A 32 -13.40 -0.51 18.01
CA GLN A 32 -14.36 -0.41 19.10
C GLN A 32 -13.67 -0.20 20.46
N LYS A 33 -12.56 -0.92 20.71
CA LYS A 33 -11.80 -0.79 21.97
C LYS A 33 -11.20 0.60 22.14
N LEU A 34 -10.63 1.17 21.08
CA LEU A 34 -10.03 2.51 21.10
C LEU A 34 -11.06 3.64 20.89
N GLY A 35 -12.27 3.31 20.42
CA GLY A 35 -13.31 4.31 20.13
C GLY A 35 -12.97 5.20 18.93
N ILE A 36 -12.13 4.72 18.01
CA ILE A 36 -11.75 5.43 16.79
C ILE A 36 -12.48 4.78 15.62
N VAL A 37 -13.21 5.59 14.85
CA VAL A 37 -13.91 5.10 13.65
C VAL A 37 -12.90 4.57 12.61
N ARG A 38 -13.31 3.59 11.81
CA ARG A 38 -12.42 2.93 10.84
C ARG A 38 -11.78 3.89 9.83
N ASN A 39 -12.54 4.90 9.41
CA ASN A 39 -12.11 5.88 8.41
C ASN A 39 -11.52 7.15 9.05
N ALA A 40 -11.17 7.11 10.35
CA ALA A 40 -10.57 8.28 11.01
C ALA A 40 -9.20 8.60 10.42
N GLU A 41 -8.94 9.88 10.22
CA GLU A 41 -7.66 10.40 9.77
C GLU A 41 -6.75 10.70 10.96
N ILE A 42 -5.44 10.83 10.73
CA ILE A 42 -4.50 11.19 11.81
C ILE A 42 -4.87 12.55 12.42
N ALA A 43 -5.33 13.50 11.61
CA ALA A 43 -5.75 14.83 12.09
C ALA A 43 -6.96 14.78 13.04
N ASP A 44 -7.83 13.77 12.94
CA ASP A 44 -8.96 13.59 13.84
C ASP A 44 -8.53 13.04 15.21
N VAL A 45 -7.52 12.17 15.20
CA VAL A 45 -7.07 11.42 16.38
C VAL A 45 -5.96 12.16 17.13
N LEU A 46 -5.10 12.92 16.44
CA LEU A 46 -4.01 13.69 17.03
C LEU A 46 -4.33 15.18 17.01
N VAL A 47 -4.78 15.71 18.15
CA VAL A 47 -5.21 17.12 18.28
C VAL A 47 -4.36 17.80 19.35
N ASN A 48 -3.76 18.95 19.01
CA ASN A 48 -2.88 19.71 19.91
C ASN A 48 -1.74 18.86 20.50
N ASP A 49 -1.10 18.02 19.68
CA ASP A 49 -0.03 17.10 20.09
C ASP A 49 -0.48 16.06 21.14
N GLN A 50 -1.79 15.84 21.28
CA GLN A 50 -2.38 14.85 22.17
C GLN A 50 -3.22 13.83 21.40
N TRP A 51 -2.92 12.56 21.65
CA TRP A 51 -3.67 11.44 21.08
C TRP A 51 -5.03 11.28 21.76
N ARG A 52 -6.10 11.31 20.97
CA ARG A 52 -7.50 11.15 21.39
C ARG A 52 -7.99 9.74 21.08
N PHE A 53 -7.73 8.81 21.97
CA PHE A 53 -8.32 7.48 21.93
C PHE A 53 -8.56 6.94 23.34
N ARG A 54 -9.49 5.98 23.44
CA ARG A 54 -9.75 5.29 24.70
C ARG A 54 -8.56 4.41 25.07
N ASN A 55 -8.19 4.42 26.35
CA ASN A 55 -7.18 3.49 26.83
C ASN A 55 -7.73 2.06 26.85
N SER A 56 -6.90 1.08 26.52
CA SER A 56 -7.29 -0.32 26.56
C SER A 56 -6.68 -0.99 27.80
N ARG A 57 -7.24 -2.12 28.24
CA ARG A 57 -6.58 -3.00 29.24
C ARG A 57 -5.90 -4.20 28.58
N ASP A 58 -5.97 -4.26 27.25
CA ASP A 58 -5.39 -5.32 26.44
C ASP A 58 -3.90 -5.03 26.23
N SER A 59 -3.03 -5.89 26.76
CA SER A 59 -1.58 -5.71 26.70
C SER A 59 -1.04 -5.64 25.28
N SER A 60 -1.65 -6.38 24.35
CA SER A 60 -1.25 -6.36 22.94
C SER A 60 -1.49 -4.99 22.29
N ILE A 61 -2.62 -4.37 22.63
CA ILE A 61 -3.00 -3.05 22.13
C ILE A 61 -2.12 -1.97 22.77
N GLU A 62 -1.90 -2.06 24.08
CA GLU A 62 -1.03 -1.12 24.80
C GLU A 62 0.40 -1.10 24.23
N GLN A 63 0.96 -2.26 23.85
CA GLN A 63 2.28 -2.33 23.23
C GLN A 63 2.33 -1.62 21.87
N VAL A 64 1.26 -1.73 21.07
CA VAL A 64 1.15 -1.02 19.79
C VAL A 64 0.96 0.48 20.02
N LEU A 65 0.12 0.87 20.96
CA LEU A 65 -0.13 2.27 21.32
C LEU A 65 1.12 2.95 21.89
N ALA A 66 1.99 2.23 22.61
CA ALA A 66 3.27 2.76 23.06
C ALA A 66 4.13 3.20 21.87
N GLN A 67 4.17 2.41 20.79
CA GLN A 67 4.90 2.77 19.57
C GLN A 67 4.27 3.96 18.83
N VAL A 68 2.93 4.04 18.82
CA VAL A 68 2.20 5.21 18.30
C VAL A 68 2.61 6.48 19.04
N LYS A 69 2.62 6.45 20.37
CA LYS A 69 2.93 7.61 21.22
C LYS A 69 4.40 8.05 21.12
N VAL A 70 5.33 7.12 20.86
CA VAL A 70 6.76 7.42 20.72
C VAL A 70 7.08 8.08 19.36
N LYS A 71 6.21 7.93 18.37
CA LYS A 71 6.43 8.50 17.04
C LYS A 71 6.34 10.04 17.11
N PRO A 72 7.39 10.78 16.73
CA PRO A 72 7.33 12.24 16.69
C PRO A 72 6.50 12.67 15.46
N LEU A 73 5.23 12.99 15.67
CA LEU A 73 4.34 13.53 14.65
C LEU A 73 3.96 14.96 15.03
N VAL A 74 4.59 15.94 14.37
CA VAL A 74 4.16 17.35 14.48
C VAL A 74 3.35 17.67 13.25
N LEU A 75 2.04 17.88 13.43
CA LEU A 75 1.16 18.16 12.31
C LEU A 75 1.42 19.56 11.76
N ALA A 76 1.67 19.63 10.46
CA ALA A 76 1.87 20.87 9.71
C ALA A 76 0.59 21.17 8.91
N PRO A 77 -0.36 21.98 9.44
CA PRO A 77 -1.69 22.12 8.86
C PRO A 77 -1.70 22.70 7.44
N ASN A 78 -0.62 23.38 7.05
CA ASN A 78 -0.48 24.05 5.75
C ASN A 78 0.24 23.20 4.69
N VAL A 79 0.65 21.97 5.01
CA VAL A 79 1.39 21.11 4.07
C VAL A 79 0.70 19.77 3.93
N ASP A 80 0.32 19.44 2.70
CA ASP A 80 -0.34 18.17 2.40
C ASP A 80 0.55 16.96 2.67
N ASP A 81 -0.09 15.87 3.10
CA ASP A 81 0.52 14.58 3.36
C ASP A 81 1.23 14.02 2.11
N GLY A 82 2.37 13.35 2.35
CA GLY A 82 3.18 12.77 1.29
C GLY A 82 2.89 11.28 1.08
N VAL A 83 2.54 10.90 -0.15
CA VAL A 83 2.51 9.48 -0.55
C VAL A 83 3.92 9.02 -0.93
N LYS A 84 4.33 7.86 -0.43
CA LYS A 84 5.61 7.22 -0.79
C LYS A 84 5.36 5.81 -1.32
N TRP A 85 6.05 5.47 -2.39
CA TRP A 85 6.03 4.16 -3.03
C TRP A 85 6.96 3.20 -2.30
N LYS A 86 6.48 1.99 -1.99
CA LYS A 86 7.32 0.95 -1.40
C LYS A 86 8.42 0.54 -2.40
N ARG A 87 9.66 0.47 -1.93
CA ARG A 87 10.85 0.09 -2.71
C ARG A 87 11.59 -0.99 -1.92
N GLY A 88 11.40 -2.26 -2.29
CA GLY A 88 11.95 -3.37 -1.50
C GLY A 88 11.19 -3.56 -0.18
N ASP A 89 11.81 -4.23 0.80
CA ASP A 89 11.08 -4.61 2.02
C ASP A 89 10.97 -3.46 3.03
N VAL A 90 12.02 -2.64 3.14
CA VAL A 90 12.16 -1.61 4.17
C VAL A 90 12.06 -0.18 3.63
N ASP A 91 12.42 0.05 2.36
CA ASP A 91 12.56 1.41 1.83
C ASP A 91 11.28 1.94 1.17
N TYR A 92 11.15 3.26 1.17
CA TYR A 92 10.06 4.00 0.53
C TYR A 92 10.61 5.20 -0.24
N GLY A 93 10.19 5.36 -1.50
CA GLY A 93 10.61 6.46 -2.39
C GLY A 93 9.45 7.40 -2.74
N SER A 94 9.78 8.61 -3.19
CA SER A 94 8.81 9.57 -3.75
C SER A 94 8.33 9.20 -5.15
N GLU A 95 9.08 8.33 -5.85
CA GLU A 95 8.82 7.96 -7.23
C GLU A 95 8.47 6.47 -7.35
N PHE A 96 7.55 6.19 -8.27
CA PHE A 96 7.26 4.83 -8.68
C PHE A 96 8.46 4.27 -9.46
N SER A 97 8.86 3.04 -9.13
CA SER A 97 9.86 2.30 -9.89
C SER A 97 9.28 0.95 -10.28
N ALA A 98 8.98 0.80 -11.58
CA ALA A 98 8.53 -0.48 -12.13
C ALA A 98 9.51 -1.60 -11.78
N TYR A 99 10.82 -1.33 -11.84
CA TYR A 99 11.87 -2.29 -11.45
C TYR A 99 11.81 -2.69 -9.97
N SER A 100 11.61 -1.74 -9.06
CA SER A 100 11.49 -2.07 -7.63
C SER A 100 10.21 -2.86 -7.34
N THR A 101 9.08 -2.46 -7.94
CA THR A 101 7.82 -3.19 -7.84
C THR A 101 7.95 -4.61 -8.38
N TRP A 102 8.62 -4.76 -9.52
CA TRP A 102 8.93 -6.05 -10.13
C TRP A 102 9.62 -7.02 -9.18
N ASN A 103 10.73 -6.59 -8.59
CA ASN A 103 11.52 -7.45 -7.69
C ASN A 103 10.72 -7.84 -6.43
N MET A 104 9.81 -6.98 -5.96
CA MET A 104 8.92 -7.31 -4.84
C MET A 104 7.90 -8.38 -5.23
N VAL A 105 7.32 -8.31 -6.43
CA VAL A 105 6.37 -9.33 -6.91
C VAL A 105 7.08 -10.68 -7.09
N LEU A 106 8.23 -10.70 -7.77
CA LEU A 106 8.98 -11.94 -7.96
C LEU A 106 9.45 -12.56 -6.65
N SER A 107 9.98 -11.76 -5.70
CA SER A 107 10.40 -12.31 -4.41
C SER A 107 9.23 -12.91 -3.63
N THR A 108 8.03 -12.33 -3.76
CA THR A 108 6.79 -12.88 -3.22
C THR A 108 6.43 -14.21 -3.91
N GLY A 109 6.47 -14.26 -5.25
CA GLY A 109 6.23 -15.48 -6.02
C GLY A 109 7.18 -16.62 -5.64
N SER A 110 8.48 -16.35 -5.53
CA SER A 110 9.47 -17.34 -5.09
C SER A 110 9.21 -17.84 -3.67
N ARG A 111 8.79 -16.95 -2.75
CA ARG A 111 8.38 -17.36 -1.40
C ARG A 111 7.12 -18.21 -1.43
N MET A 112 6.12 -17.87 -2.24
CA MET A 112 4.88 -18.64 -2.40
C MET A 112 5.15 -20.09 -2.83
N ARG A 113 6.16 -20.32 -3.68
CA ARG A 113 6.60 -21.68 -4.07
C ARG A 113 7.08 -22.50 -2.87
N THR A 114 7.73 -21.88 -1.88
CA THR A 114 8.17 -22.58 -0.66
C THR A 114 6.99 -23.15 0.14
N TRP A 115 5.79 -22.55 0.00
CA TRP A 115 4.56 -23.03 0.63
C TRP A 115 3.76 -23.96 -0.28
N GLY A 116 4.33 -24.43 -1.40
CA GLY A 116 3.66 -25.29 -2.38
C GLY A 116 2.67 -24.58 -3.30
N VAL A 117 2.62 -23.24 -3.26
CA VAL A 117 1.72 -22.44 -4.11
C VAL A 117 2.49 -21.98 -5.34
N ILE A 118 2.19 -22.59 -6.49
CA ILE A 118 2.77 -22.23 -7.79
C ILE A 118 1.82 -21.24 -8.47
N HIS A 119 2.23 -19.98 -8.58
CA HIS A 119 1.61 -19.02 -9.49
C HIS A 119 2.39 -19.06 -10.80
N GLY A 120 1.84 -19.77 -11.78
CA GLY A 120 2.26 -19.64 -13.18
C GLY A 120 1.64 -18.39 -13.82
N CYS A 121 2.21 -17.95 -14.93
CA CYS A 121 1.60 -16.88 -15.73
C CYS A 121 0.22 -17.34 -16.21
N THR A 122 -0.84 -16.64 -15.79
CA THR A 122 -2.23 -17.02 -16.14
C THR A 122 -2.51 -16.95 -17.64
N PHE A 123 -1.69 -16.23 -18.40
CA PHE A 123 -1.87 -16.02 -19.84
C PHE A 123 -1.18 -17.06 -20.73
N CYS A 124 0.00 -17.56 -20.34
CA CYS A 124 0.72 -18.58 -21.11
C CYS A 124 0.78 -19.95 -20.42
N GLY A 125 0.34 -20.06 -19.17
CA GLY A 125 0.40 -21.30 -18.40
C GLY A 125 1.80 -21.69 -17.94
N GLU A 126 2.81 -20.87 -18.23
CA GLU A 126 4.19 -21.12 -17.81
C GLU A 126 4.27 -21.11 -16.28
N PRO A 127 4.84 -22.16 -15.66
CA PRO A 127 4.94 -22.27 -14.20
C PRO A 127 5.86 -21.20 -13.60
N GLU A 128 6.69 -20.56 -14.43
CA GLU A 128 7.53 -19.43 -14.05
C GLU A 128 7.05 -18.12 -14.69
N GLU A 129 6.57 -17.23 -13.85
CA GLU A 129 6.37 -15.84 -14.20
C GLU A 129 7.75 -15.15 -14.32
N SER A 130 8.30 -15.08 -15.54
CA SER A 130 9.56 -14.40 -15.84
C SER A 130 9.35 -12.90 -16.09
N ARG A 131 10.45 -12.16 -16.25
CA ARG A 131 10.49 -10.73 -16.64
C ARG A 131 9.68 -10.39 -17.90
N ASP A 132 9.38 -11.38 -18.71
CA ASP A 132 8.79 -11.20 -20.03
C ASP A 132 7.26 -11.24 -19.99
N HIS A 133 6.65 -11.55 -18.84
CA HIS A 133 5.21 -11.87 -18.74
C HIS A 133 4.34 -10.83 -18.01
N LEU A 134 4.91 -9.76 -17.44
CA LEU A 134 4.17 -8.72 -16.71
C LEU A 134 4.66 -7.33 -17.13
N LEU A 135 3.88 -6.60 -17.93
CA LEU A 135 4.18 -5.22 -18.29
C LEU A 135 3.49 -4.25 -17.31
N LEU A 136 4.27 -3.66 -16.40
CA LEU A 136 3.82 -2.53 -15.57
C LEU A 136 4.02 -1.22 -16.35
N VAL A 137 3.07 -0.81 -17.17
CA VAL A 137 3.13 0.49 -17.88
C VAL A 137 2.56 1.58 -16.98
N PRO A 138 3.33 2.63 -16.60
CA PRO A 138 2.79 3.74 -15.82
C PRO A 138 1.96 4.65 -16.73
N TYR A 139 0.63 4.67 -16.56
CA TYR A 139 -0.24 5.66 -17.21
C TYR A 139 -0.36 6.91 -16.34
N CYS A 140 -0.12 8.08 -16.92
CA CYS A 140 -0.43 9.38 -16.32
C CYS A 140 -1.57 10.02 -17.13
N ASP A 141 -2.78 10.03 -16.58
CA ASP A 141 -3.86 10.86 -17.13
C ASP A 141 -3.85 12.23 -16.44
N ARG A 142 -3.80 13.29 -17.24
CA ARG A 142 -3.87 14.68 -16.75
C ARG A 142 -5.30 15.22 -16.78
N ARG A 143 -6.33 14.39 -16.98
CA ARG A 143 -7.72 14.82 -16.99
C ARG A 143 -8.61 13.76 -16.32
N HIS A 144 -9.41 14.21 -15.36
CA HIS A 144 -10.54 13.50 -14.72
C HIS A 144 -10.24 12.67 -13.46
N HIS A 145 -10.89 13.12 -12.38
CA HIS A 145 -11.03 12.46 -11.10
C HIS A 145 -11.85 11.15 -11.24
N LEU A 146 -11.27 10.08 -10.70
CA LEU A 146 -11.87 8.89 -10.10
C LEU A 146 -12.65 7.85 -10.94
N THR A 147 -12.26 6.60 -10.64
CA THR A 147 -13.02 5.35 -10.55
C THR A 147 -13.45 4.65 -11.83
N GLY A 148 -12.58 3.73 -12.28
CA GLY A 148 -12.94 2.64 -13.17
C GLY A 148 -11.74 2.00 -13.84
N MET A 149 -11.04 1.09 -13.16
CA MET A 149 -9.94 0.34 -13.78
C MET A 149 -10.51 -0.74 -14.70
N ARG A 150 -10.42 -0.53 -16.01
CA ARG A 150 -10.57 -1.57 -17.03
C ARG A 150 -9.19 -1.87 -17.61
N PHE A 151 -8.79 -3.13 -17.55
CA PHE A 151 -7.49 -3.62 -17.99
C PHE A 151 -7.53 -4.02 -19.48
N TRP A 152 -6.56 -3.57 -20.27
CA TRP A 152 -6.28 -4.08 -21.62
C TRP A 152 -4.80 -4.42 -21.72
N LEU A 153 -4.48 -5.53 -22.41
CA LEU A 153 -3.12 -6.04 -22.62
C LEU A 153 -2.73 -5.92 -24.10
N ALA A 154 -1.49 -5.51 -24.37
CA ALA A 154 -0.86 -5.57 -25.68
C ALA A 154 0.42 -6.43 -25.59
N PHE A 155 0.59 -7.34 -26.54
CA PHE A 155 1.72 -8.27 -26.65
C PHE A 155 2.91 -7.62 -27.36
N SER A 156 4.12 -8.01 -26.95
CA SER A 156 5.33 -7.83 -27.76
C SER A 156 6.26 -9.02 -27.57
N THR A 157 6.34 -9.90 -28.56
CA THR A 157 7.58 -10.61 -28.85
C THR A 157 7.79 -10.62 -30.36
N GLN A 158 9.00 -10.22 -30.76
CA GLN A 158 9.44 -10.13 -32.14
C GLN A 158 9.29 -11.49 -32.84
N HIS A 159 8.25 -11.65 -33.67
CA HIS A 159 8.34 -12.03 -35.08
C HIS A 159 6.93 -11.95 -35.69
N MET A 160 6.82 -11.13 -36.75
CA MET A 160 5.66 -10.84 -37.60
C MET A 160 4.63 -9.81 -37.11
N ILE A 161 4.55 -8.75 -37.92
CA ILE A 161 3.54 -7.70 -37.96
C ILE A 161 2.18 -8.34 -38.29
N GLY A 162 1.16 -8.07 -37.49
CA GLY A 162 -0.23 -8.36 -37.79
C GLY A 162 -1.15 -7.35 -37.10
N LEU A 163 -1.50 -6.29 -37.81
CA LEU A 163 -2.61 -5.40 -37.45
C LEU A 163 -3.92 -6.19 -37.60
N PHE A 164 -4.66 -6.40 -36.51
CA PHE A 164 -6.07 -6.78 -36.59
C PHE A 164 -6.93 -5.71 -35.92
N LEU A 165 -7.58 -4.91 -36.77
CA LEU A 165 -8.80 -4.18 -36.45
C LEU A 165 -9.92 -5.20 -36.27
N PHE A 166 -10.68 -5.11 -35.19
CA PHE A 166 -12.05 -5.62 -35.15
C PHE A 166 -12.99 -4.44 -34.85
N SER A 167 -13.94 -4.26 -35.76
CA SER A 167 -15.13 -3.41 -35.60
C SER A 167 -16.03 -3.86 -34.47
#